data_AF-A0A1W2A504-F1
#
_entry.id   AF-A0A1W2A504-F1
#
_cell.length_a   1.000
_cell.length_b   1.000
_cell.length_c   1.000
_cell.angle_alpha   90.00
_cell.angle_beta   90.00
_cell.angle_gamma   90.00
#
_symmetry.space_group_name_H-M   'P 1'
#
loop_
_entity.id
_entity.type
_entity.pdbx_description
1 polymer ?
#
loop_
_entity_poly.entity_id
_entity_poly.type
_entity_poly.pdbx_seq_one_letter_code
_entity_poly.pdbx_strand_id
1 'polypeptide(L)'
;MSIKKYNEIRSSLKWSIYEEHALSLKLAADDSFEKGKEIMQIRDQNERIHALGLFRGSMLMYAVSLELILKARALFEEKDNILSGRICTFKEFMNQWKSKNADGHGYMDIVNHYKIELSEKEIELLNNYQIYTSWAGRFPFPKKEDEIMEMEKNGRFSGTAKTKHNQEIQEFLNKQMAAMKI
;
A
#
# COMPACT_ATOMS: atom_id res chain seq x y z
N MET A 1 8.14 27.65 -22.62
CA MET A 1 7.63 26.29 -22.40
C MET A 1 6.12 26.34 -22.47
N SER A 2 5.49 25.45 -23.26
CA SER A 2 4.03 25.38 -23.36
C SER A 2 3.48 24.67 -22.13
N ILE A 3 2.56 25.32 -21.40
CA ILE A 3 1.81 24.68 -20.31
C ILE A 3 0.94 23.59 -20.93
N LYS A 4 1.08 22.34 -20.46
CA LYS A 4 0.25 21.23 -20.96
C LYS A 4 -1.18 21.40 -20.48
N LYS A 5 -2.15 21.10 -21.34
CA LYS A 5 -3.54 20.93 -20.90
C LYS A 5 -3.65 19.62 -20.11
N TYR A 6 -4.52 19.56 -19.11
CA TYR A 6 -4.72 18.36 -18.28
C TYR A 6 -4.99 17.09 -19.10
N ASN A 7 -5.71 17.22 -20.22
CA ASN A 7 -6.03 16.12 -21.14
C ASN A 7 -4.81 15.58 -21.91
N GLU A 8 -3.70 16.31 -21.93
CA GLU A 8 -2.44 15.91 -22.57
C GLU A 8 -1.48 15.21 -21.59
N ILE A 9 -1.82 15.17 -20.30
CA ILE A 9 -1.05 14.44 -19.29
C ILE A 9 -1.24 12.93 -19.51
N ARG A 10 -0.13 12.18 -19.52
CA ARG A 10 -0.15 10.72 -19.62
C ARG A 10 -0.85 10.11 -18.41
N SER A 11 -1.67 9.08 -18.60
CA SER A 11 -2.40 8.41 -17.48
C SER A 11 -1.48 7.95 -16.35
N SER A 12 -0.25 7.52 -16.66
CA SER A 12 0.78 7.15 -15.66
C SER A 12 1.26 8.30 -14.76
N LEU A 13 0.84 9.54 -15.02
CA LEU A 13 1.15 10.74 -14.25
C LEU A 13 -0.10 11.41 -13.69
N LYS A 14 -1.27 10.78 -13.82
CA LYS A 14 -2.52 11.29 -13.26
C LYS A 14 -2.74 10.67 -11.89
N TRP A 15 -2.76 11.49 -10.83
CA TRP A 15 -2.98 11.00 -9.46
C TRP A 15 -4.32 10.25 -9.32
N SER A 16 -5.37 10.70 -10.03
CA SER A 16 -6.71 10.09 -10.01
C SER A 16 -6.72 8.63 -10.46
N ILE A 17 -5.85 8.25 -11.39
CA ILE A 17 -5.70 6.85 -11.82
C ILE A 17 -5.18 6.00 -10.64
N TYR A 18 -4.19 6.50 -9.90
CA TYR A 18 -3.62 5.78 -8.76
C TYR A 18 -4.60 5.71 -7.58
N GLU A 19 -5.41 6.75 -7.38
CA GLU A 19 -6.52 6.77 -6.42
C GLU A 19 -7.56 5.68 -6.74
N GLU A 20 -8.00 5.60 -8.00
CA GLU A 20 -8.92 4.56 -8.47
C GLU A 20 -8.36 3.15 -8.23
N HIS A 21 -7.10 2.93 -8.61
CA HIS A 21 -6.45 1.64 -8.40
C HIS A 21 -6.28 1.30 -6.91
N ALA A 22 -5.95 2.26 -6.04
CA ALA A 22 -5.90 2.05 -4.59
C ALA A 22 -7.24 1.57 -4.05
N LEU A 23 -8.33 2.28 -4.38
CA LEU A 23 -9.68 1.92 -3.96
C LEU A 23 -10.10 0.54 -4.48
N SER A 24 -9.79 0.22 -5.74
CA SER A 24 -10.11 -1.08 -6.33
C SER A 24 -9.46 -2.25 -5.58
N LEU A 25 -8.18 -2.10 -5.19
CA LEU A 25 -7.46 -3.13 -4.44
C LEU A 25 -7.97 -3.23 -3.00
N LYS A 26 -8.31 -2.11 -2.37
CA LYS A 26 -8.91 -2.12 -1.03
C LYS A 26 -10.23 -2.87 -1.02
N LEU A 27 -11.11 -2.62 -1.99
CA LEU A 27 -12.39 -3.33 -2.09
C LEU A 27 -12.20 -4.84 -2.26
N ALA A 28 -11.31 -5.24 -3.17
CA ALA A 28 -10.99 -6.66 -3.36
C ALA A 28 -10.35 -7.30 -2.11
N ALA A 29 -9.56 -6.53 -1.35
CA ALA A 29 -8.97 -6.95 -0.09
C ALA A 29 -10.02 -7.16 0.99
N ASP A 30 -10.98 -6.23 1.14
CA ASP A 30 -12.09 -6.39 2.07
C ASP A 30 -12.87 -7.67 1.78
N ASP A 31 -13.28 -7.89 0.53
CA ASP A 31 -14.05 -9.07 0.13
C ASP A 31 -13.30 -10.37 0.42
N SER A 32 -12.01 -10.40 0.08
CA SER A 32 -11.14 -11.55 0.33
C SER A 32 -10.95 -11.81 1.83
N PHE A 33 -10.82 -10.73 2.61
CA PHE A 33 -10.62 -10.83 4.06
C PHE A 33 -11.89 -11.32 4.77
N GLU A 34 -13.06 -10.76 4.42
CA GLU A 34 -14.35 -11.23 4.93
C GLU A 34 -14.56 -12.70 4.58
N LYS A 35 -14.32 -13.08 3.31
CA LYS A 35 -14.44 -14.47 2.89
C LYS A 35 -13.48 -15.40 3.62
N GLY A 36 -12.24 -14.96 3.83
CA GLY A 36 -11.25 -15.68 4.62
C GLY A 36 -11.74 -15.94 6.05
N LYS A 37 -12.31 -14.93 6.72
CA LYS A 37 -12.86 -15.07 8.09
C LYS A 37 -14.01 -16.07 8.17
N GLU A 38 -14.92 -16.06 7.20
CA GLU A 38 -16.02 -17.05 7.13
C GLU A 38 -15.46 -18.48 7.05
N ILE A 39 -14.51 -18.70 6.14
CA ILE A 39 -13.95 -20.03 5.88
C ILE A 39 -13.11 -20.52 7.07
N MET A 40 -12.41 -19.63 7.80
CA MET A 40 -11.65 -20.02 9.00
C MET A 40 -12.51 -20.64 10.11
N GLN A 41 -13.83 -20.44 10.10
CA GLN A 41 -14.74 -21.05 11.06
C GLN A 41 -14.98 -22.54 10.78
N ILE A 42 -14.68 -23.00 9.56
CA ILE A 42 -14.85 -24.39 9.13
C ILE A 42 -13.65 -25.21 9.61
N ARG A 43 -13.91 -26.32 10.30
CA ARG A 43 -12.87 -27.25 10.78
C ARG A 43 -12.48 -28.28 9.72
N ASP A 44 -12.11 -27.81 8.52
CA ASP A 44 -11.59 -28.62 7.42
C ASP A 44 -10.19 -28.14 7.00
N GLN A 45 -9.33 -29.07 6.59
CA GLN A 45 -7.94 -28.76 6.24
C GLN A 45 -7.82 -28.00 4.92
N ASN A 46 -8.60 -28.34 3.90
CA ASN A 46 -8.59 -27.65 2.62
C ASN A 46 -9.16 -26.25 2.77
N GLU A 47 -10.25 -26.11 3.53
CA GLU A 47 -10.83 -24.82 3.86
C GLU A 47 -9.85 -23.94 4.66
N ARG A 48 -9.13 -24.51 5.63
CA ARG A 48 -8.06 -23.79 6.33
C ARG A 48 -6.98 -23.29 5.38
N ILE A 49 -6.54 -24.09 4.41
CA ILE A 49 -5.52 -23.69 3.42
C ILE A 49 -6.05 -22.55 2.55
N HIS A 50 -7.30 -22.65 2.10
CA HIS A 50 -7.96 -21.61 1.31
C HIS A 50 -8.06 -20.30 2.09
N ALA A 51 -8.50 -20.34 3.34
CA ALA A 51 -8.59 -19.16 4.21
C ALA A 51 -7.23 -18.50 4.45
N LEU A 52 -6.16 -19.27 4.61
CA LEU A 52 -4.80 -18.73 4.72
C LEU A 52 -4.36 -18.01 3.43
N GLY A 53 -4.72 -18.56 2.27
CA GLY A 53 -4.48 -17.94 0.97
C GLY A 53 -5.22 -16.61 0.83
N LEU A 54 -6.51 -16.59 1.13
CA LEU A 54 -7.35 -15.38 1.11
C LEU A 54 -6.82 -14.29 2.06
N PHE A 55 -6.46 -14.68 3.29
CA PHE A 55 -5.90 -13.74 4.26
C PHE A 55 -4.59 -13.12 3.74
N ARG A 56 -3.63 -13.92 3.27
CA ARG A 56 -2.37 -13.41 2.73
C ARG A 56 -2.57 -12.53 1.49
N GLY A 57 -3.48 -12.93 0.60
CA GLY A 57 -3.88 -12.15 -0.57
C GLY A 57 -4.45 -10.79 -0.16
N SER A 58 -5.35 -10.75 0.83
CA SER A 58 -5.93 -9.50 1.33
C SER A 58 -4.87 -8.56 1.91
N MET A 59 -3.92 -9.08 2.70
CA MET A 59 -2.83 -8.26 3.27
C MET A 59 -1.95 -7.65 2.18
N LEU A 60 -1.62 -8.41 1.13
CA LEU A 60 -0.88 -7.90 -0.02
C LEU A 60 -1.66 -6.79 -0.74
N MET A 61 -2.95 -7.01 -1.00
CA MET A 61 -3.79 -6.03 -1.68
C MET A 61 -3.95 -4.74 -0.86
N TYR A 62 -4.15 -4.84 0.45
CA TYR A 62 -4.13 -3.68 1.36
C TYR A 62 -2.80 -2.93 1.32
N ALA A 63 -1.68 -3.65 1.36
CA ALA A 63 -0.36 -3.05 1.31
C ALA A 63 -0.13 -2.27 0.00
N VAL A 64 -0.48 -2.87 -1.14
CA VAL A 64 -0.39 -2.18 -2.44
C VAL A 64 -1.39 -1.02 -2.53
N SER A 65 -2.58 -1.13 -1.94
CA SER A 65 -3.53 -0.01 -1.84
C SER A 65 -2.93 1.19 -1.10
N LEU A 66 -2.28 0.96 0.05
CA LEU A 66 -1.59 2.00 0.82
C LEU A 66 -0.44 2.63 0.03
N GLU A 67 0.33 1.81 -0.69
CA GLU A 67 1.40 2.29 -1.57
C GLU A 67 0.86 3.19 -2.68
N LEU A 68 -0.22 2.78 -3.35
CA LEU A 68 -0.81 3.50 -4.47
C LEU A 68 -1.39 4.84 -4.04
N ILE A 69 -2.05 4.93 -2.88
CA ILE A 69 -2.57 6.22 -2.43
C ILE A 69 -1.46 7.20 -2.07
N LEU A 70 -0.34 6.72 -1.50
CA LEU A 70 0.83 7.55 -1.25
C LEU A 70 1.47 8.02 -2.56
N LYS A 71 1.49 7.18 -3.60
CA LYS A 71 1.92 7.57 -4.95
C LYS A 71 0.96 8.56 -5.60
N ALA A 72 -0.34 8.41 -5.40
CA ALA A 72 -1.34 9.40 -5.82
C ALA A 72 -1.06 10.75 -5.15
N ARG A 73 -0.81 10.74 -3.84
CA ARG A 73 -0.45 11.95 -3.07
C ARG A 73 0.80 12.63 -3.62
N ALA A 74 1.86 11.87 -3.87
CA ALA A 74 3.08 12.36 -4.50
C ALA A 74 2.83 12.97 -5.89
N LEU A 75 2.04 12.31 -6.75
CA LEU A 75 1.67 12.87 -8.06
C LEU A 75 0.90 14.18 -7.95
N PHE A 76 0.05 14.32 -6.93
CA PHE A 76 -0.70 15.54 -6.68
C PHE A 76 0.20 16.70 -6.20
N GLU A 77 1.21 16.43 -5.38
CA GLU A 77 2.22 17.43 -5.01
C GLU A 77 3.06 17.85 -6.23
N GLU A 78 3.35 16.92 -7.14
CA GLU A 78 4.10 17.17 -8.37
C GLU A 78 3.28 17.77 -9.52
N LYS A 79 2.00 18.09 -9.31
CA LYS A 79 1.07 18.52 -10.38
C LYS A 79 1.61 19.69 -11.22
N ASP A 80 2.25 20.68 -10.59
CA ASP A 80 2.78 21.86 -11.28
C ASP A 80 4.05 21.52 -12.10
N ASN A 81 4.89 20.63 -11.60
CA ASN A 81 6.04 20.10 -12.33
C ASN A 81 5.61 19.24 -13.52
N ILE A 82 4.49 18.52 -13.40
CA ILE A 82 3.90 17.74 -14.49
C ILE A 82 3.27 18.67 -15.55
N LEU A 83 2.49 19.67 -15.11
CA LEU A 83 1.82 20.64 -15.99
C LEU A 83 2.81 21.53 -16.76
N SER A 84 3.92 21.92 -16.12
CA SER A 84 5.01 22.66 -16.75
C SER A 84 5.86 21.82 -17.70
N GLY A 85 5.74 20.48 -17.64
CA GLY A 85 6.53 19.54 -18.43
C GLY A 85 7.92 19.25 -17.86
N ARG A 86 8.23 19.68 -16.63
CA ARG A 86 9.45 19.29 -15.93
C ARG A 86 9.48 17.78 -15.64
N ILE A 87 8.31 17.19 -15.35
CA ILE A 87 8.12 15.75 -15.25
C ILE A 87 7.25 15.30 -16.42
N CYS A 88 7.81 14.50 -17.33
CA CYS A 88 7.15 14.03 -18.55
C CYS A 88 6.92 12.51 -18.58
N THR A 89 7.61 11.76 -17.74
CA THR A 89 7.56 10.29 -17.71
C THR A 89 7.39 9.76 -16.29
N PHE A 90 6.82 8.55 -16.17
CA PHE A 90 6.71 7.86 -14.89
C PHE A 90 8.08 7.62 -14.24
N LYS A 91 9.12 7.37 -15.04
CA LYS A 91 10.49 7.19 -14.53
C LYS A 91 11.02 8.47 -13.87
N GLU A 92 10.81 9.63 -14.49
CA GLU A 92 11.19 10.93 -13.92
C GLU A 92 10.45 11.23 -12.62
N PHE A 93 9.15 10.90 -12.56
CA PHE A 93 8.38 10.97 -11.32
C PHE A 93 8.98 10.08 -10.24
N MET A 94 9.16 8.79 -10.51
CA MET A 94 9.73 7.85 -9.53
C MET A 94 11.10 8.31 -9.00
N ASN A 95 11.92 8.96 -9.83
CA ASN A 95 13.23 9.45 -9.44
C ASN A 95 13.21 10.66 -8.49
N GLN A 96 12.04 11.26 -8.18
CA GLN A 96 11.98 12.41 -7.25
C GLN A 96 12.37 11.99 -5.82
N TRP A 97 11.87 10.85 -5.33
CA TRP A 97 12.16 10.35 -3.98
C TRP A 97 12.95 9.04 -3.97
N LYS A 98 12.90 8.24 -5.04
CA LYS A 98 13.54 6.94 -5.08
C LYS A 98 15.07 7.08 -5.09
N SER A 99 15.74 6.52 -4.08
CA SER A 99 17.21 6.42 -4.10
C SER A 99 17.67 5.49 -5.24
N LYS A 100 18.90 5.66 -5.74
CA LYS A 100 19.44 4.91 -6.91
C LYS A 100 19.33 3.39 -6.78
N ASN A 101 19.24 2.85 -5.56
CA ASN A 101 19.18 1.41 -5.27
C ASN A 101 17.86 0.96 -4.62
N ALA A 102 16.88 1.84 -4.43
CA ALA A 102 15.57 1.45 -3.92
C ALA A 102 14.78 0.68 -5.00
N ASP A 103 13.74 -0.05 -4.60
CA ASP A 103 12.80 -0.72 -5.51
C ASP A 103 11.61 0.20 -5.89
N GLY A 104 11.33 1.21 -5.08
CA GLY A 104 10.24 2.18 -5.28
C GLY A 104 8.94 1.81 -4.54
N HIS A 105 9.02 0.88 -3.57
CA HIS A 105 7.91 0.44 -2.72
C HIS A 105 7.97 1.02 -1.29
N GLY A 106 9.01 1.80 -0.95
CA GLY A 106 9.16 2.40 0.38
C GLY A 106 8.13 3.48 0.66
N TYR A 107 7.18 3.22 1.57
CA TYR A 107 6.15 4.17 1.98
C TYR A 107 6.78 5.40 2.64
N MET A 108 7.70 5.17 3.57
CA MET A 108 8.34 6.25 4.32
C MET A 108 9.26 7.12 3.45
N ASP A 109 9.79 6.59 2.34
CA ASP A 109 10.55 7.40 1.39
C ASP A 109 9.65 8.47 0.75
N ILE A 110 8.42 8.10 0.39
CA ILE A 110 7.42 9.04 -0.16
C ILE A 110 6.99 10.04 0.93
N VAL A 111 6.62 9.54 2.11
CA VAL A 111 6.13 10.36 3.23
C VAL A 111 7.15 11.42 3.62
N ASN A 112 8.42 11.02 3.77
CA ASN A 112 9.49 11.92 4.18
C ASN A 112 9.82 12.95 3.10
N HIS A 113 9.87 12.54 1.82
CA HIS A 113 10.20 13.43 0.71
C HIS A 113 9.16 14.54 0.54
N TYR A 114 7.88 14.16 0.51
CA TYR A 114 6.77 15.10 0.32
C TYR A 114 6.24 15.68 1.63
N LYS A 115 6.87 15.37 2.77
CA LYS A 115 6.48 15.84 4.11
C LYS A 115 5.00 15.61 4.42
N ILE A 116 4.50 14.41 4.10
CA ILE A 116 3.11 14.03 4.35
C ILE A 116 2.90 13.91 5.86
N GLU A 117 1.97 14.68 6.42
CA GLU A 117 1.68 14.68 7.85
C GLU A 117 0.90 13.43 8.28
N LEU A 118 1.57 12.58 9.07
CA LEU A 118 1.02 11.35 9.62
C LEU A 118 0.96 11.41 11.14
N SER A 119 -0.12 10.87 11.70
CA SER A 119 -0.22 10.54 13.11
C SER A 119 0.58 9.27 13.43
N GLU A 120 0.87 9.04 14.71
CA GLU A 120 1.58 7.83 15.17
C GLU A 120 0.87 6.54 14.74
N LYS A 121 -0.47 6.52 14.77
CA LYS A 121 -1.28 5.38 14.33
C LYS A 121 -1.10 5.07 12.84
N GLU A 122 -1.00 6.11 12.01
CA GLU A 122 -0.80 5.95 10.57
C GLU A 122 0.62 5.47 10.26
N ILE A 123 1.61 5.94 11.02
CA ILE A 123 2.98 5.43 10.94
C ILE A 123 3.03 3.94 11.32
N GLU A 124 2.37 3.55 12.41
CA GLU A 124 2.26 2.15 12.82
C GLU A 124 1.58 1.31 11.71
N LEU A 125 0.46 1.80 11.16
CA LEU A 125 -0.24 1.14 10.06
C LEU A 125 0.69 0.91 8.85
N LEU A 126 1.38 1.96 8.38
CA LEU A 126 2.27 1.86 7.23
C LEU A 126 3.43 0.88 7.49
N ASN A 127 4.05 0.93 8.66
CA ASN A 127 5.12 0.00 9.03
C ASN A 127 4.64 -1.46 9.06
N ASN A 128 3.44 -1.70 9.59
CA ASN A 128 2.84 -3.03 9.62
C ASN A 128 2.56 -3.57 8.21
N TYR A 129 2.22 -2.71 7.25
CA TYR A 129 1.87 -3.15 5.90
C TYR A 129 3.04 -3.16 4.91
N GLN A 130 4.12 -2.42 5.16
CA GLN A 130 5.31 -2.34 4.28
C GLN A 130 5.96 -3.71 4.03
N ILE A 131 5.90 -4.62 5.00
CA ILE A 131 6.47 -5.96 4.86
C ILE A 131 5.74 -6.81 3.81
N TYR A 132 4.48 -6.48 3.48
CA TYR A 132 3.69 -7.23 2.52
C TYR A 132 3.91 -6.78 1.07
N THR A 133 4.40 -5.55 0.84
CA THR A 133 4.84 -5.12 -0.50
C THR A 133 6.19 -5.70 -0.88
N SER A 134 7.02 -6.01 0.12
CA SER A 134 8.27 -6.74 -0.07
C SER A 134 8.12 -8.25 0.20
N TRP A 135 9.15 -9.02 -0.15
CA TRP A 135 9.20 -10.49 -0.17
C TRP A 135 8.50 -11.22 1.01
N ALA A 136 8.56 -10.68 2.24
CA ALA A 136 8.07 -11.34 3.46
C ALA A 136 6.54 -11.60 3.48
N GLY A 137 5.72 -10.80 2.78
CA GLY A 137 4.27 -11.07 2.69
C GLY A 137 3.89 -12.32 1.87
N ARG A 138 4.83 -12.83 1.07
CA ARG A 138 4.61 -13.96 0.13
C ARG A 138 5.15 -15.28 0.66
N PHE A 139 6.07 -15.23 1.62
CA PHE A 139 6.75 -16.38 2.19
C PHE A 139 6.28 -16.63 3.63
N PRO A 140 6.28 -17.89 4.10
CA PRO A 140 5.76 -18.23 5.42
C PRO A 140 6.62 -17.74 6.60
N PHE A 141 7.79 -17.17 6.32
CA PHE A 141 8.78 -16.74 7.31
C PHE A 141 9.36 -15.37 6.94
N PRO A 142 9.72 -14.54 7.93
CA PRO A 142 10.40 -13.27 7.71
C PRO A 142 11.81 -13.46 7.15
N LYS A 143 12.44 -12.37 6.72
CA LYS A 143 13.81 -12.41 6.15
C LYS A 143 14.89 -12.59 7.22
N LYS A 144 14.60 -12.23 8.47
CA LYS A 144 15.57 -12.18 9.56
C LYS A 144 15.49 -13.46 10.40
N GLU A 145 16.63 -14.11 10.60
CA GLU A 145 16.73 -15.38 11.32
C GLU A 145 16.26 -15.27 12.77
N ASP A 146 16.54 -14.16 13.44
CA ASP A 146 16.09 -13.85 14.80
C ASP A 146 14.56 -13.82 14.90
N GLU A 147 13.88 -13.22 13.92
CA GLU A 147 12.41 -13.20 13.83
C GLU A 147 11.85 -14.61 13.55
N ILE A 148 12.56 -15.43 12.76
CA ILE A 148 12.21 -16.84 12.52
C ILE A 148 12.31 -17.65 13.81
N MET A 149 13.44 -17.58 14.50
CA MET A 149 13.69 -18.29 15.76
C MET A 149 12.66 -17.94 16.83
N GLU A 150 12.25 -16.66 16.90
CA GLU A 150 11.19 -16.23 17.81
C GLU A 150 9.84 -16.87 17.46
N MET A 151 9.47 -16.88 16.17
CA MET A 151 8.24 -17.55 15.70
C MET A 151 8.26 -19.06 15.91
N GLU A 152 9.41 -19.71 15.80
CA GLU A 152 9.54 -21.15 16.05
C GLU A 152 9.41 -21.48 17.53
N LYS A 153 9.97 -20.63 18.41
CA LYS A 153 9.94 -20.79 19.87
C LYS A 153 8.58 -20.47 20.47
N ASN A 154 7.93 -19.40 20.01
CA ASN A 154 6.70 -18.88 20.61
C ASN A 154 5.43 -19.19 19.78
N GLY A 155 5.59 -19.90 18.66
CA GLY A 155 4.55 -20.10 17.67
C GLY A 155 4.49 -18.93 16.67
N ARG A 156 3.91 -19.18 15.49
CA ARG A 156 3.76 -18.12 14.48
C ARG A 156 2.90 -17.01 15.07
N PHE A 157 3.42 -15.79 15.11
CA PHE A 157 2.60 -14.60 15.15
C PHE A 157 1.85 -14.54 13.82
N SER A 158 0.77 -15.30 13.69
CA SER A 158 -0.24 -14.99 12.70
C SER A 158 -0.69 -13.59 13.06
N GLY A 159 -0.19 -12.59 12.32
CA GLY A 159 -0.48 -11.18 12.58
C GLY A 159 -1.94 -11.10 12.95
N THR A 160 -2.22 -10.67 14.19
CA THR A 160 -3.59 -10.65 14.69
C THR A 160 -4.36 -9.87 13.64
N ALA A 161 -5.30 -10.55 13.00
CA ALA A 161 -6.26 -9.92 12.13
C ALA A 161 -7.06 -8.99 13.07
N LYS A 162 -6.50 -7.81 13.37
CA LYS A 162 -7.18 -6.77 14.11
C LYS A 162 -8.43 -6.57 13.27
N THR A 163 -9.60 -6.83 13.86
CA THR A 163 -10.90 -6.75 13.20
C THR A 163 -11.18 -5.38 12.58
N LYS A 164 -10.31 -4.39 12.81
CA LYS A 164 -10.37 -3.00 12.36
C LYS A 164 -9.47 -2.66 11.18
N HIS A 165 -8.67 -3.59 10.63
CA HIS A 165 -7.75 -3.30 9.50
C HIS A 165 -8.44 -2.55 8.36
N ASN A 166 -9.62 -3.03 7.98
CA ASN A 166 -10.43 -2.50 6.89
C ASN A 166 -10.83 -1.02 7.14
N GLN A 167 -11.13 -0.69 8.40
CA GLN A 167 -11.53 0.66 8.84
C GLN A 167 -10.33 1.61 8.88
N GLU A 168 -9.23 1.19 9.52
CA GLU A 168 -8.00 1.98 9.64
C GLU A 168 -7.42 2.33 8.27
N ILE A 169 -7.41 1.36 7.34
CA ILE A 169 -7.00 1.60 5.95
C ILE A 169 -7.96 2.56 5.27
N GLN A 170 -9.27 2.37 5.39
CA GLN A 170 -10.25 3.27 4.77
C GLN A 170 -10.11 4.71 5.28
N GLU A 171 -9.93 4.89 6.58
CA GLU A 171 -9.70 6.20 7.21
C GLU A 171 -8.43 6.86 6.67
N PHE A 172 -7.34 6.10 6.57
CA PHE A 172 -6.09 6.58 5.97
C PHE A 172 -6.30 6.99 4.50
N LEU A 173 -6.91 6.13 3.68
CA LEU A 173 -7.21 6.45 2.28
C LEU A 173 -8.03 7.73 2.17
N ASN A 174 -9.11 7.84 2.95
CA ASN A 174 -9.99 9.00 2.96
C ASN A 174 -9.26 10.29 3.30
N LYS A 175 -8.35 10.26 4.29
CA LYS A 175 -7.54 11.41 4.66
C LYS A 175 -6.61 11.84 3.51
N GLN A 176 -5.92 10.89 2.88
CA GLN A 176 -5.02 11.22 1.75
C GLN A 176 -5.80 11.76 0.55
N MET A 177 -6.97 11.17 0.23
CA MET A 177 -7.86 11.67 -0.82
C MET A 177 -8.39 13.07 -0.51
N ALA A 178 -8.81 13.32 0.74
CA ALA A 178 -9.28 14.64 1.16
C ALA A 178 -8.19 15.71 0.98
N ALA A 179 -6.94 15.38 1.27
CA ALA A 179 -5.81 16.29 1.06
C ALA A 179 -5.56 16.60 -0.43
N MET A 180 -6.00 15.75 -1.35
CA MET A 180 -5.85 15.93 -2.81
C MET A 180 -7.05 16.64 -3.46
N LYS A 181 -8.01 17.13 -2.68
CA LYS A 181 -9.12 17.94 -3.20
C LYS A 181 -8.65 19.39 -3.38
N ILE A 182 -8.93 19.95 -4.56
CA ILE A 182 -8.70 21.35 -4.92
C ILE A 182 -9.95 22.15 -4.57
#